data_AF-A0A9C7TCI8-F1
#
_entry.id   AF-A0A9C7TCI8-F1
#
_cell.length_a   1.000
_cell.length_b   1.000
_cell.length_c   1.000
_cell.angle_alpha   90.00
_cell.angle_beta   90.00
_cell.angle_gamma   90.00
#
_symmetry.space_group_name_H-M   'P 1'
#
loop_
_entity.id
_entity.type
_entity.pdbx_description
1 polymer ?
#
loop_
_entity_poly.entity_id
_entity_poly.type
_entity_poly.pdbx_seq_one_letter_code
_entity_poly.pdbx_strand_id
1 'polypeptide(L)'
;MLVPRFKAICGGDYVAHIRASEVEYPAGTDVGSAKAFLWDDPLLGMFARYIESKEVSLGQVAAHYRALAQEISRHRKGWDAGDTEHIALAAKVLADKVLLRGRITAAYAQRDRAALQSIAQSDIPALQEEVRKLWESHRRVWLSQNKPFGFEVLTVRYGGLIMRLEEIRARIEEYVSGRRSAIEELEEPAEPLPQVSLRYRNLVTSSAIL
;
A
#
# COMPACT_ATOMS: atom_id res chain seq x y z
N MET A 1 0.22 -7.09 34.09
CA MET A 1 -0.17 -8.52 34.12
C MET A 1 -0.34 -9.19 32.74
N LEU A 2 -0.59 -8.46 31.65
CA LEU A 2 -0.86 -9.08 30.33
C LEU A 2 0.39 -9.61 29.61
N VAL A 3 1.50 -8.87 29.62
CA VAL A 3 2.74 -9.25 28.90
C VAL A 3 3.26 -10.65 29.27
N PRO A 4 3.41 -11.04 30.56
CA PRO A 4 3.89 -12.37 30.90
C PRO A 4 2.94 -13.50 30.48
N ARG A 5 1.62 -13.25 30.56
CA ARG A 5 0.59 -14.23 30.14
C ARG A 5 0.60 -14.43 28.63
N PHE A 6 0.66 -13.34 27.87
CA PHE A 6 0.74 -13.40 26.40
C PHE A 6 1.98 -14.17 25.93
N LYS A 7 3.14 -13.90 26.53
CA LYS A 7 4.37 -14.63 26.22
C LYS A 7 4.24 -16.13 26.53
N ALA A 8 3.64 -16.49 27.65
CA ALA A 8 3.48 -17.89 28.06
C ALA A 8 2.53 -18.68 27.14
N ILE A 9 1.44 -18.05 26.69
CA ILE A 9 0.41 -18.70 25.85
C ILE A 9 0.84 -18.69 24.38
N CYS A 10 1.24 -17.53 23.85
CA CYS A 10 1.42 -17.31 22.42
C CYS A 10 2.88 -17.43 21.94
N GLY A 11 3.84 -17.42 22.88
CA GLY A 11 5.28 -17.39 22.58
C GLY A 11 5.80 -16.09 21.96
N GLY A 12 4.91 -15.12 21.73
CA GLY A 12 5.21 -13.86 21.06
C GLY A 12 5.43 -12.68 22.02
N ASP A 13 5.84 -11.54 21.43
CA ASP A 13 5.96 -10.28 22.13
C ASP A 13 4.66 -9.48 22.09
N TYR A 14 4.01 -9.31 23.25
CA TYR A 14 2.77 -8.55 23.37
C TYR A 14 2.86 -7.15 22.75
N VAL A 15 3.98 -6.44 22.93
CA VAL A 15 4.17 -5.08 22.41
C VAL A 15 4.19 -5.09 20.89
N ALA A 16 4.82 -6.10 20.28
CA ALA A 16 4.84 -6.25 18.83
C ALA A 16 3.44 -6.45 18.23
N HIS A 17 2.56 -7.18 18.91
CA HIS A 17 1.18 -7.37 18.45
C HIS A 17 0.33 -6.11 18.62
N ILE A 18 0.53 -5.34 19.69
CA ILE A 18 -0.12 -4.03 19.83
C ILE A 18 0.36 -3.09 18.72
N ARG A 19 1.67 -3.03 18.46
CA ARG A 19 2.21 -2.25 17.34
C ARG A 19 1.63 -2.70 16.01
N ALA A 20 1.59 -4.00 15.73
CA ALA A 20 1.00 -4.53 14.51
C ALA A 20 -0.45 -4.07 14.28
N SER A 21 -1.24 -3.87 15.35
CA SER A 21 -2.61 -3.36 15.23
C SER A 21 -2.69 -1.89 14.77
N GLU A 22 -1.62 -1.11 14.97
CA GLU A 22 -1.55 0.30 14.56
C GLU A 22 -1.45 0.45 13.04
N VAL A 23 -1.26 -0.65 12.29
CA VAL A 23 -1.24 -0.62 10.82
C VAL A 23 -2.51 0.00 10.23
N GLU A 24 -3.67 -0.14 10.88
CA GLU A 24 -4.91 0.44 10.38
C GLU A 24 -4.97 1.97 10.55
N TYR A 25 -4.16 2.55 11.45
CA TYR A 25 -4.29 3.92 11.92
C TYR A 25 -3.00 4.73 11.70
N PRO A 26 -2.64 5.04 10.44
CA PRO A 26 -1.52 5.93 10.18
C PRO A 26 -1.78 7.33 10.75
N ALA A 27 -0.67 8.03 11.01
CA ALA A 27 -0.67 9.34 11.64
C ALA A 27 -1.67 10.31 10.99
N GLY A 28 -2.51 10.95 11.81
CA GLY A 28 -3.50 11.93 11.37
C GLY A 28 -4.79 11.34 10.82
N THR A 29 -4.97 10.01 10.81
CA THR A 29 -6.21 9.37 10.38
C THR A 29 -6.96 8.73 11.56
N ASP A 30 -8.28 8.92 11.60
CA ASP A 30 -9.19 8.36 12.60
C ASP A 30 -9.94 7.10 12.09
N VAL A 31 -9.76 6.77 10.81
CA VAL A 31 -10.40 5.64 10.13
C VAL A 31 -9.35 4.65 9.62
N GLY A 32 -9.69 3.35 9.72
CA GLY A 32 -8.89 2.25 9.18
C GLY A 32 -8.57 2.45 7.70
N SER A 33 -7.31 2.74 7.38
CA SER A 33 -6.90 3.21 6.04
C SER A 33 -5.90 2.31 5.34
N ALA A 34 -5.37 1.28 6.01
CA ALA A 34 -4.38 0.35 5.44
C ALA A 34 -4.90 -0.28 4.14
N LYS A 35 -6.09 -0.88 4.20
CA LYS A 35 -6.74 -1.46 3.01
C LYS A 35 -6.96 -0.42 1.91
N ALA A 36 -7.32 0.81 2.28
CA ALA A 36 -7.62 1.86 1.32
C ALA A 36 -6.36 2.23 0.53
N PHE A 37 -5.25 2.51 1.22
CA PHE A 37 -3.95 2.75 0.59
C PHE A 37 -3.42 1.54 -0.19
N LEU A 38 -3.66 0.30 0.29
CA LEU A 38 -3.23 -0.90 -0.43
C LEU A 38 -3.87 -1.03 -1.82
N TRP A 39 -5.15 -0.67 -1.96
CA TRP A 39 -5.88 -0.81 -3.23
C TRP A 39 -6.00 0.47 -4.04
N ASP A 40 -5.68 1.64 -3.48
CA ASP A 40 -5.69 2.92 -4.20
C ASP A 40 -4.71 2.90 -5.37
N ASP A 41 -5.16 3.25 -6.57
CA ASP A 41 -4.29 3.30 -7.75
C ASP A 41 -3.32 4.50 -7.64
N PRO A 42 -2.00 4.33 -7.84
CA PRO A 42 -1.05 5.43 -7.66
C PRO A 42 -1.25 6.64 -8.59
N LEU A 43 -1.77 6.45 -9.81
CA LEU A 43 -2.05 7.57 -10.71
C LEU A 43 -3.36 8.25 -10.34
N LEU A 44 -4.45 7.48 -10.19
CA LEU A 44 -5.76 8.05 -9.87
C LEU A 44 -5.78 8.69 -8.46
N GLY A 45 -5.20 7.97 -7.49
CA GLY A 45 -5.03 8.37 -6.10
C GLY A 45 -6.31 8.86 -5.44
N MET A 46 -7.43 8.20 -5.68
CA MET A 46 -8.74 8.66 -5.21
C MET A 46 -8.78 8.75 -3.68
N PHE A 47 -8.23 7.75 -3.00
CA PHE A 47 -8.15 7.77 -1.54
C PHE A 47 -7.03 8.69 -1.05
N ALA A 48 -5.86 8.69 -1.69
CA ALA A 48 -4.77 9.57 -1.32
C ALA A 48 -5.18 11.06 -1.36
N ARG A 49 -5.90 11.49 -2.40
CA ARG A 49 -6.42 12.86 -2.53
C ARG A 49 -7.44 13.21 -1.44
N TYR A 50 -8.29 12.24 -1.07
CA TYR A 50 -9.19 12.41 0.05
C TYR A 50 -8.43 12.65 1.36
N ILE A 51 -7.37 11.89 1.61
CA ILE A 51 -6.52 12.07 2.81
C ILE A 51 -5.82 13.44 2.79
N GLU A 52 -5.26 13.85 1.64
CA GLU A 52 -4.66 15.19 1.48
C GLU A 52 -5.68 16.31 1.74
N SER A 53 -6.94 16.14 1.34
CA SER A 53 -8.03 17.10 1.62
C SER A 53 -8.39 17.24 3.10
N LYS A 54 -7.92 16.30 3.94
CA LYS A 54 -8.04 16.36 5.41
C LYS A 54 -6.81 16.94 6.07
N GLU A 55 -5.94 17.62 5.31
CA GLU A 55 -4.69 18.22 5.78
C GLU A 55 -3.69 17.18 6.33
N VAL A 56 -3.83 15.91 5.93
CA VAL A 56 -2.92 14.84 6.32
C VAL A 56 -1.85 14.66 5.25
N SER A 57 -0.59 14.77 5.63
CA SER A 57 0.55 14.60 4.70
C SER A 57 0.77 13.14 4.35
N LEU A 58 0.76 12.80 3.06
CA LEU A 58 1.17 11.47 2.57
C LEU A 58 2.61 11.12 2.97
N GLY A 59 3.50 12.11 3.10
CA GLY A 59 4.86 11.89 3.59
C GLY A 59 4.89 11.39 5.04
N GLN A 60 4.04 11.96 5.90
CA GLN A 60 3.90 11.52 7.29
C GLN A 60 3.26 10.13 7.39
N VAL A 61 2.25 9.85 6.56
CA VAL A 61 1.63 8.52 6.45
C VAL A 61 2.67 7.47 6.05
N ALA A 62 3.48 7.75 5.04
CA ALA A 62 4.53 6.82 4.62
C ALA A 62 5.62 6.62 5.68
N ALA A 63 6.04 7.70 6.36
CA ALA A 63 7.01 7.63 7.43
C ALA A 63 6.50 6.79 8.61
N HIS A 64 5.23 6.94 8.97
CA HIS A 64 4.58 6.11 9.99
C HIS A 64 4.65 4.62 9.62
N TYR A 65 4.20 4.26 8.41
CA TYR A 65 4.22 2.86 7.97
C TYR A 65 5.63 2.27 7.91
N ARG A 66 6.62 3.05 7.49
CA ARG A 66 8.01 2.61 7.45
C ARG A 66 8.57 2.38 8.86
N ALA A 67 8.32 3.30 9.79
CA ALA A 67 8.72 3.14 11.19
C ALA A 67 8.05 1.91 11.81
N LEU A 68 6.74 1.73 11.56
CA LEU A 68 5.98 0.58 12.04
C LEU A 68 6.55 -0.75 11.53
N ALA A 69 6.84 -0.85 10.23
CA ALA A 69 7.45 -2.04 9.64
C ALA A 69 8.79 -2.40 10.31
N GLN A 70 9.64 -1.38 10.56
CA GLN A 70 10.93 -1.57 11.23
C GLN A 70 10.75 -2.00 12.70
N GLU A 71 9.84 -1.38 13.43
CA GLU A 71 9.56 -1.73 14.82
C GLU A 71 9.05 -3.16 14.96
N ILE A 72 8.06 -3.57 14.15
CA ILE A 72 7.53 -4.94 14.19
C ILE A 72 8.64 -5.95 13.88
N SER A 73 9.48 -5.68 12.89
CA SER A 73 10.55 -6.59 12.45
C SER A 73 11.66 -6.80 13.48
N ARG A 74 11.79 -5.93 14.50
CA ARG A 74 12.77 -6.10 15.59
C ARG A 74 12.34 -7.14 16.62
N HIS A 75 11.08 -7.55 16.63
CA HIS A 75 10.54 -8.44 17.63
C HIS A 75 10.51 -9.88 17.13
N ARG A 76 10.69 -10.84 18.06
CA ARG A 76 10.63 -12.25 17.72
C ARG A 76 9.18 -12.64 17.39
N LYS A 77 8.99 -13.32 16.26
CA LYS A 77 7.71 -13.94 15.91
C LYS A 77 7.32 -15.00 16.95
N GLY A 78 6.09 -14.88 17.46
CA GLY A 78 5.45 -15.93 18.25
C GLY A 78 4.90 -17.06 17.38
N TRP A 79 4.27 -18.07 17.99
CA TRP A 79 3.71 -19.20 17.25
C TRP A 79 2.18 -19.20 17.13
N ASP A 80 1.44 -18.46 17.97
CA ASP A 80 -0.03 -18.63 18.08
C ASP A 80 -0.89 -17.35 18.04
N ALA A 81 -0.31 -16.17 17.79
CA ALA A 81 -1.06 -14.90 17.89
C ALA A 81 -1.18 -14.12 16.57
N GLY A 82 -1.14 -14.83 15.44
CA GLY A 82 -1.12 -14.24 14.10
C GLY A 82 0.30 -14.00 13.56
N ASP A 83 0.39 -13.46 12.35
CA ASP A 83 1.67 -13.33 11.62
C ASP A 83 2.13 -11.87 11.61
N THR A 84 2.95 -11.48 12.60
CA THR A 84 3.51 -10.12 12.68
C THR A 84 4.45 -9.80 11.51
N GLU A 85 5.12 -10.80 10.92
CA GLU A 85 5.94 -10.61 9.72
C GLU A 85 5.07 -10.24 8.51
N HIS A 86 3.88 -10.83 8.39
CA HIS A 86 2.90 -10.43 7.39
C HIS A 86 2.50 -8.96 7.54
N ILE A 87 2.25 -8.51 8.78
CA ILE A 87 1.89 -7.12 9.04
C ILE A 87 3.06 -6.16 8.79
N ALA A 88 4.29 -6.54 9.17
CA ALA A 88 5.48 -5.74 8.86
C ALA A 88 5.66 -5.56 7.34
N LEU A 89 5.44 -6.63 6.57
CA LEU A 89 5.50 -6.58 5.11
C LEU A 89 4.37 -5.73 4.52
N ALA A 90 3.15 -5.83 5.06
CA ALA A 90 2.04 -4.97 4.67
C ALA A 90 2.35 -3.50 4.92
N ALA A 91 2.85 -3.15 6.11
CA ALA A 91 3.26 -1.80 6.45
C ALA A 91 4.36 -1.28 5.51
N LYS A 92 5.36 -2.11 5.18
CA LYS A 92 6.39 -1.74 4.20
C LYS A 92 5.80 -1.42 2.82
N VAL A 93 4.95 -2.29 2.28
CA VAL A 93 4.28 -2.07 0.98
C VAL A 93 3.43 -0.81 1.00
N LEU A 94 2.70 -0.54 2.10
CA LEU A 94 1.92 0.68 2.26
C LEU A 94 2.81 1.93 2.22
N ALA A 95 3.93 1.94 2.94
CA ALA A 95 4.89 3.05 2.90
C ALA A 95 5.40 3.28 1.47
N ASP A 96 5.82 2.22 0.79
CA ASP A 96 6.41 2.29 -0.54
C ASP A 96 5.35 2.75 -1.59
N LYS A 97 4.09 2.29 -1.49
CA LYS A 97 2.98 2.75 -2.34
C LYS A 97 2.65 4.23 -2.16
N VAL A 98 2.53 4.68 -0.92
CA VAL A 98 2.18 6.08 -0.63
C VAL A 98 3.29 7.02 -1.13
N LEU A 99 4.56 6.63 -0.94
CA LEU A 99 5.69 7.39 -1.46
C LEU A 99 5.77 7.39 -2.99
N LEU A 100 5.49 6.26 -3.62
CA LEU A 100 5.51 6.15 -5.08
C LEU A 100 4.56 7.19 -5.71
N ARG A 101 3.33 7.30 -5.19
CA ARG A 101 2.39 8.32 -5.66
C ARG A 101 2.96 9.73 -5.53
N GLY A 102 3.43 10.10 -4.34
CA GLY A 102 3.98 11.43 -4.08
C GLY A 102 5.19 11.75 -4.97
N ARG A 103 6.04 10.76 -5.25
CA ARG A 103 7.17 10.90 -6.18
C ARG A 103 6.72 11.08 -7.63
N ILE A 104 5.75 10.29 -8.10
CA ILE A 104 5.21 10.42 -9.46
C ILE A 104 4.58 11.80 -9.67
N THR A 105 3.69 12.23 -8.77
CA THR A 105 2.98 13.50 -8.91
C THR A 105 3.94 14.70 -8.84
N ALA A 106 4.90 14.68 -7.92
CA ALA A 106 5.90 15.74 -7.81
C ALA A 106 6.82 15.81 -9.03
N ALA A 107 7.35 14.68 -9.49
CA ALA A 107 8.23 14.63 -10.65
C ALA A 107 7.50 15.05 -11.93
N TYR A 108 6.24 14.63 -12.11
CA TYR A 108 5.43 15.04 -13.25
C TYR A 108 5.12 16.54 -13.26
N ALA A 109 4.71 17.10 -12.11
CA ALA A 109 4.43 18.52 -11.96
C ALA A 109 5.67 19.39 -12.25
N GLN A 110 6.87 18.93 -11.88
CA GLN A 110 8.14 19.60 -12.13
C GLN A 110 8.71 19.31 -13.53
N ARG A 111 8.02 18.50 -14.34
CA ARG A 111 8.49 18.00 -15.65
C ARG A 111 9.88 17.33 -15.54
N ASP A 112 10.18 16.73 -14.39
CA ASP A 112 11.44 16.05 -14.11
C ASP A 112 11.44 14.65 -14.72
N ARG A 113 11.88 14.58 -15.98
CA ARG A 113 11.98 13.33 -16.72
C ARG A 113 13.00 12.36 -16.14
N ALA A 114 14.05 12.86 -15.48
CA ALA A 114 15.07 12.01 -14.89
C ALA A 114 14.53 11.29 -13.64
N ALA A 115 13.82 12.01 -12.77
CA ALA A 115 13.13 11.40 -11.64
C ALA A 115 12.05 10.40 -12.09
N LEU A 116 11.24 10.75 -13.10
CA LEU A 116 10.25 9.84 -13.68
C LEU A 116 10.90 8.57 -14.25
N GLN A 117 12.03 8.70 -14.95
CA GLN A 117 12.77 7.54 -15.45
C GLN A 117 13.29 6.66 -14.32
N SER A 118 13.85 7.26 -13.26
CA SER A 118 14.31 6.54 -12.06
C SER A 118 13.16 5.77 -11.39
N ILE A 119 11.99 6.41 -11.24
CA ILE A 119 10.77 5.79 -10.69
C ILE A 119 10.36 4.57 -11.52
N ALA A 120 10.30 4.71 -12.84
CA ALA A 120 9.90 3.64 -13.75
C ALA A 120 10.88 2.45 -13.74
N GLN A 121 12.19 2.74 -13.69
CA GLN A 121 13.23 1.71 -13.79
C GLN A 121 13.56 1.03 -12.46
N SER A 122 13.33 1.71 -11.33
CA SER A 122 13.76 1.22 -10.01
C SER A 122 12.59 1.08 -9.03
N ASP A 123 11.88 2.16 -8.74
CA ASP A 123 10.89 2.19 -7.66
C ASP A 123 9.69 1.28 -7.96
N ILE A 124 9.16 1.32 -9.19
CA ILE A 124 8.01 0.49 -9.57
C ILE A 124 8.36 -1.01 -9.58
N PRO A 125 9.43 -1.46 -10.25
CA PRO A 125 9.82 -2.87 -10.20
C PRO A 125 10.08 -3.38 -8.79
N ALA A 126 10.75 -2.58 -7.94
CA ALA A 126 10.97 -2.93 -6.54
C ALA A 126 9.65 -3.08 -5.78
N LEU A 127 8.71 -2.15 -5.96
CA LEU A 127 7.39 -2.25 -5.33
C LEU A 127 6.59 -3.48 -5.83
N GLN A 128 6.65 -3.79 -7.13
CA GLN A 128 5.98 -4.98 -7.67
C GLN A 128 6.47 -6.26 -6.99
N GLU A 129 7.78 -6.39 -6.78
CA GLU A 129 8.36 -7.52 -6.07
C GLU A 129 7.90 -7.60 -4.61
N GLU A 130 7.83 -6.46 -3.92
CA GLU A 130 7.36 -6.41 -2.54
C GLU A 130 5.86 -6.73 -2.42
N VAL A 131 5.05 -6.34 -3.41
CA VAL A 131 3.63 -6.73 -3.52
C VAL A 131 3.50 -8.24 -3.76
N ARG A 132 4.38 -8.87 -4.55
CA ARG A 132 4.39 -10.33 -4.73
C ARG A 132 4.71 -11.04 -3.42
N LYS A 133 5.74 -10.60 -2.69
CA LYS A 133 6.07 -11.14 -1.36
C LYS A 133 4.89 -10.97 -0.39
N LEU A 134 4.19 -9.84 -0.43
CA LEU A 134 3.02 -9.60 0.40
C LEU A 134 1.88 -10.58 0.06
N TRP A 135 1.63 -10.81 -1.23
CA TRP A 135 0.65 -11.80 -1.68
C TRP A 135 1.02 -13.22 -1.22
N GLU A 136 2.28 -13.64 -1.36
CA GLU A 136 2.76 -14.95 -0.89
C GLU A 136 2.60 -15.11 0.62
N SER A 137 2.92 -14.05 1.37
CA SER A 137 2.73 -13.99 2.81
C SER A 137 1.25 -14.11 3.19
N HIS A 138 0.38 -13.37 2.50
CA HIS A 138 -1.07 -13.47 2.70
C HIS A 138 -1.59 -14.87 2.38
N ARG A 139 -1.09 -15.50 1.30
CA ARG A 139 -1.45 -16.88 0.92
C ARG A 139 -1.12 -17.86 2.04
N ARG A 140 0.08 -17.78 2.59
CA ARG A 140 0.54 -18.63 3.70
C ARG A 140 -0.36 -18.47 4.92
N VAL A 141 -0.63 -17.23 5.33
CA VAL A 141 -1.51 -16.92 6.46
C VAL A 141 -2.92 -17.47 6.21
N TRP A 142 -3.50 -17.15 5.05
CA TRP A 142 -4.85 -17.57 4.68
C TRP A 142 -5.02 -19.09 4.74
N LEU A 143 -4.15 -19.84 4.05
CA LEU A 143 -4.26 -21.30 3.96
C LEU A 143 -3.93 -22.01 5.28
N SER A 144 -3.25 -21.33 6.22
CA SER A 144 -3.04 -21.86 7.57
C SER A 144 -4.26 -21.71 8.49
N GLN A 145 -5.15 -20.76 8.20
CA GLN A 145 -6.25 -20.39 9.10
C GLN A 145 -7.66 -20.59 8.49
N ASN A 146 -7.75 -20.70 7.16
CA ASN A 146 -9.01 -20.71 6.42
C ASN A 146 -9.02 -21.83 5.37
N LYS A 147 -10.22 -22.19 4.91
CA LYS A 147 -10.38 -22.99 3.69
C LYS A 147 -9.88 -22.18 2.47
N PRO A 148 -9.52 -22.85 1.36
CA PRO A 148 -9.00 -22.15 0.18
C PRO A 148 -9.97 -21.13 -0.45
N PHE A 149 -11.29 -21.33 -0.33
CA PHE A 149 -12.32 -20.45 -0.89
C PHE A 149 -12.20 -19.02 -0.33
N GLY A 150 -12.34 -18.02 -1.20
CA GLY A 150 -12.15 -16.60 -0.90
C GLY A 150 -10.74 -16.09 -1.21
N PHE A 151 -9.74 -16.99 -1.27
CA PHE A 151 -8.38 -16.58 -1.65
C PHE A 151 -8.25 -16.26 -3.14
N GLU A 152 -9.09 -16.85 -3.99
CA GLU A 152 -9.17 -16.49 -5.42
C GLU A 152 -9.53 -15.01 -5.60
N VAL A 153 -10.38 -14.44 -4.73
CA VAL A 153 -10.72 -13.01 -4.75
C VAL A 153 -9.48 -12.16 -4.44
N LEU A 154 -8.70 -12.54 -3.42
CA LEU A 154 -7.46 -11.83 -3.10
C LEU A 154 -6.44 -11.95 -4.24
N THR A 155 -6.36 -13.11 -4.89
CA THR A 155 -5.47 -13.33 -6.03
C THR A 155 -5.81 -12.39 -7.19
N VAL A 156 -7.10 -12.20 -7.50
CA VAL A 156 -7.53 -11.21 -8.51
C VAL A 156 -7.12 -9.79 -8.11
N ARG A 157 -7.28 -9.41 -6.83
CA ARG A 157 -6.93 -8.06 -6.36
C ARG A 157 -5.43 -7.77 -6.42
N TYR A 158 -4.60 -8.70 -5.95
CA TYR A 158 -3.14 -8.57 -6.01
C TYR A 158 -2.64 -8.61 -7.46
N GLY A 159 -3.19 -9.49 -8.30
CA GLY A 159 -2.88 -9.52 -9.73
C GLY A 159 -3.21 -8.21 -10.42
N GLY A 160 -4.40 -7.64 -10.14
CA GLY A 160 -4.79 -6.32 -10.62
C GLY A 160 -3.81 -5.21 -10.19
N LEU A 161 -3.43 -5.18 -8.91
CA LEU A 161 -2.44 -4.21 -8.41
C LEU A 161 -1.08 -4.33 -9.11
N ILE A 162 -0.56 -5.55 -9.28
CA ILE A 162 0.72 -5.79 -9.95
C ILE A 162 0.67 -5.33 -11.42
N MET A 163 -0.39 -5.68 -12.13
CA MET A 163 -0.58 -5.26 -13.54
C MET A 163 -0.78 -3.75 -13.66
N ARG A 164 -1.46 -3.12 -12.69
CA ARG A 164 -1.59 -1.66 -12.65
C ARG A 164 -0.24 -0.98 -12.46
N LEU A 165 0.61 -1.48 -11.57
CA LEU A 165 1.97 -0.96 -11.43
C LEU A 165 2.77 -1.08 -12.73
N GLU A 166 2.64 -2.21 -13.45
CA GLU A 166 3.28 -2.41 -14.75
C GLU A 166 2.81 -1.39 -15.79
N GLU A 167 1.51 -1.17 -15.88
CA GLU A 167 0.93 -0.17 -16.79
C GLU A 167 1.41 1.25 -16.44
N ILE A 168 1.45 1.61 -15.16
CA ILE A 168 1.95 2.93 -14.71
C ILE A 168 3.40 3.12 -15.14
N ARG A 169 4.22 2.08 -15.02
CA ARG A 169 5.60 2.12 -15.50
C ARG A 169 5.66 2.36 -17.02
N ALA A 170 4.89 1.61 -17.80
CA ALA A 170 4.87 1.76 -19.26
C ALA A 170 4.46 3.20 -19.68
N ARG A 171 3.43 3.75 -19.03
CA ARG A 171 2.95 5.13 -19.24
C ARG A 171 4.05 6.17 -18.96
N ILE A 172 4.78 6.01 -17.86
CA ILE A 172 5.90 6.88 -17.51
C ILE A 172 7.03 6.75 -18.55
N GLU A 173 7.40 5.54 -18.97
CA GLU A 173 8.46 5.31 -19.97
C GLU A 173 8.10 5.92 -21.34
N GLU A 174 6.83 5.83 -21.74
CA GLU A 174 6.32 6.43 -22.97
C GLU A 174 6.34 7.96 -22.93
N TYR A 175 6.00 8.56 -21.78
CA TYR A 175 6.13 10.00 -21.56
C TYR A 175 7.59 10.46 -21.61
N VAL A 176 8.47 9.77 -20.87
CA VAL A 176 9.90 10.10 -20.82
C VAL A 176 10.56 10.00 -22.19
N SER A 177 10.24 8.96 -22.96
CA SER A 177 10.74 8.74 -24.33
C SER A 177 10.13 9.67 -25.39
N GLY A 178 9.11 10.46 -25.03
CA GLY A 178 8.42 11.35 -25.96
C GLY A 178 7.43 10.66 -26.89
N ARG A 179 7.15 9.36 -26.70
CA ARG A 179 6.05 8.65 -27.40
C ARG A 179 4.68 9.16 -26.99
N ARG A 180 4.59 9.82 -25.83
CA ARG A 180 3.40 10.55 -25.38
C ARG A 180 3.78 11.96 -24.94
N SER A 181 2.89 12.91 -25.19
CA SER A 181 3.06 14.31 -24.79
C SER A 181 2.70 14.56 -23.33
N ALA A 182 1.88 13.71 -22.72
CA ALA A 182 1.38 13.83 -21.37
C ALA A 182 1.09 12.47 -20.74
N ILE A 183 0.94 12.46 -19.40
CA ILE A 183 0.29 11.38 -18.66
C ILE A 183 -1.12 11.88 -18.30
N GLU A 184 -2.11 11.56 -19.15
CA GLU A 184 -3.48 12.06 -19.07
C GLU A 184 -4.11 11.90 -17.67
N GLU A 185 -3.89 10.79 -16.97
CA GLU A 185 -4.41 10.56 -15.61
C GLU A 185 -3.91 11.58 -14.57
N LEU A 186 -2.79 12.25 -14.84
CA LEU A 186 -2.20 13.28 -13.99
C LEU A 186 -2.53 14.71 -14.43
N GLU A 187 -3.00 14.90 -15.67
CA GLU A 187 -3.44 16.22 -16.18
C GLU A 187 -4.90 16.51 -15.83
N GLU A 188 -5.72 15.47 -15.63
CA GLU A 188 -7.12 15.63 -15.28
C GLU A 188 -7.30 16.29 -13.89
N PRO A 189 -7.95 17.47 -13.83
CA PRO A 189 -8.28 18.10 -12.57
C PRO A 189 -9.36 17.25 -11.88
N ALA A 190 -8.98 16.56 -10.81
CA ALA A 190 -9.93 15.84 -9.98
C ALA A 190 -10.04 16.49 -8.59
N GLU A 191 -11.23 16.95 -8.25
CA GLU A 191 -11.45 17.37 -6.88
C GLU A 191 -11.41 16.15 -5.95
N PRO A 192 -10.90 16.29 -4.72
CA PRO A 192 -11.03 15.25 -3.72
C PRO A 192 -12.50 14.87 -3.55
N LEU A 193 -12.79 13.57 -3.48
CA LEU A 193 -14.15 13.11 -3.21
C LEU A 193 -14.59 13.59 -1.82
N PRO A 194 -15.83 14.09 -1.64
CA PRO A 194 -16.31 14.52 -0.33
C PRO A 194 -16.36 13.35 0.67
N GLN A 195 -16.51 12.14 0.14
CA GLN A 195 -16.55 10.88 0.86
C GLN A 195 -15.93 9.77 0.01
N VAL A 196 -15.17 8.87 0.64
CA VAL A 196 -14.60 7.70 -0.04
C VAL A 196 -15.22 6.42 0.49
N SER A 197 -15.60 5.55 -0.44
CA SER A 197 -16.06 4.21 -0.11
C SER A 197 -14.87 3.26 0.01
N LEU A 198 -14.74 2.60 1.17
CA LEU A 198 -13.68 1.61 1.43
C LEU A 198 -13.92 0.24 0.76
N ARG A 199 -14.86 0.16 -0.20
CA ARG A 199 -15.10 -1.04 -1.01
C ARG A 199 -14.02 -1.13 -2.07
N TYR A 200 -13.46 -2.33 -2.28
CA TYR A 200 -12.35 -2.56 -3.21
C TYR A 200 -12.57 -1.90 -4.58
N ARG A 201 -13.74 -2.15 -5.20
CA ARG A 201 -14.06 -1.61 -6.54
C ARG A 201 -13.98 -0.08 -6.61
N ASN A 202 -14.32 0.62 -5.52
CA ASN A 202 -14.37 2.08 -5.47
C ASN A 202 -13.01 2.69 -5.10
N LEU A 203 -12.05 1.88 -4.65
CA LEU A 203 -10.69 2.29 -4.34
C LEU A 203 -9.76 2.12 -5.55
N VAL A 204 -9.99 1.08 -6.35
CA VAL A 204 -9.10 0.73 -7.47
C VAL A 204 -9.42 1.49 -8.76
N THR A 205 -10.66 1.91 -8.97
CA THR A 205 -11.07 2.61 -10.20
C THR A 205 -12.35 3.42 -10.03
N SER A 206 -12.50 4.48 -10.83
CA SER A 206 -13.76 5.20 -11.03
C SER A 206 -14.62 4.60 -12.15
N SER A 207 -14.05 3.70 -12.94
CA SER A 207 -14.72 3.02 -14.05
C SER A 207 -15.62 1.89 -13.55
N ALA A 208 -16.62 1.53 -14.36
CA ALA A 208 -17.40 0.33 -14.11
C ALA A 208 -16.52 -0.92 -14.29
N ILE A 209 -16.44 -1.75 -13.25
CA ILE A 209 -15.80 -3.07 -13.29
C ILE A 209 -16.84 -4.10 -12.84
N LEU A 210 -16.98 -5.16 -13.64
CA LEU A 210 -17.98 -6.23 -13.47
C LEU A 210 -17.84 -6.93 -12.11
#